data_AF-A0A1L9V535-F1
#
_entry.id   AF-A0A1L9V535-F1
#
_cell.length_a   1.000
_cell.length_b   1.000
_cell.length_c   1.000
_cell.angle_alpha   90.00
_cell.angle_beta   90.00
_cell.angle_gamma   90.00
#
_symmetry.space_group_name_H-M   'P 1'
#
loop_
_entity.id
_entity.type
_entity.pdbx_description
1 polymer ?
#
loop_
_entity_poly.entity_id
_entity_poly.type
_entity_poly.pdbx_seq_one_letter_code
_entity_poly.pdbx_strand_id
1 'polypeptide(L)'
;ETRRLSSFRRCLRHPPSPGRPGSQKTRLKIIDEIRAGDGQNSQIVLVEVVSGQHCGKQVVAKFYDPVYFEDSQDDIDPVLHVGKAYACESAAYGRLSARGQQNIPEFYGTYPLELTVCSGIFRSVRLILLEHVHGVQMQTLQPSRLSQTYRKAIMK
;
A
#
# COMPACT_ATOMS: atom_id res chain seq x y z
N GLU A 1 17.78 10.32 14.23
CA GLU A 1 18.52 9.36 13.36
C GLU A 1 18.65 7.94 13.93
N THR A 2 18.81 7.74 15.24
CA THR A 2 19.01 6.43 15.88
C THR A 2 17.84 5.43 15.72
N ARG A 3 16.59 5.92 15.63
CA ARG A 3 15.36 5.09 15.57
C ARG A 3 15.10 4.43 14.21
N ARG A 4 15.34 5.14 13.10
CA ARG A 4 15.23 4.52 11.75
C ARG A 4 16.27 3.42 11.56
N LEU A 5 17.46 3.58 12.12
CA LEU A 5 18.52 2.57 12.10
C LEU A 5 18.11 1.29 12.85
N SER A 6 17.33 1.39 13.94
CA SER A 6 16.84 0.21 14.67
C SER A 6 15.74 -0.54 13.92
N SER A 7 14.72 0.16 13.38
CA SER A 7 13.64 -0.46 12.60
C SER A 7 14.18 -1.09 11.32
N PHE A 8 15.15 -0.41 10.69
CA PHE A 8 15.89 -0.93 9.53
C PHE A 8 16.65 -2.22 9.83
N ARG A 9 17.47 -2.25 10.89
CA ARG A 9 18.18 -3.47 11.33
C ARG A 9 17.22 -4.62 11.64
N ARG A 10 16.04 -4.31 12.18
CA ARG A 10 15.03 -5.34 12.46
C ARG A 10 14.45 -5.93 11.17
N CYS A 11 14.15 -5.11 10.17
CA CYS A 11 13.69 -5.57 8.86
C CYS A 11 14.73 -6.43 8.13
N LEU A 12 16.03 -6.13 8.28
CA LEU A 12 17.08 -6.97 7.72
C LEU A 12 17.22 -8.33 8.42
N ARG A 13 17.05 -8.37 9.75
CA ARG A 13 17.09 -9.62 10.52
C ARG A 13 15.86 -10.50 10.32
N HIS A 14 14.72 -9.86 10.07
CA HIS A 14 13.43 -10.52 9.87
C HIS A 14 12.83 -10.02 8.56
N PRO A 15 13.33 -10.48 7.40
CA PRO A 15 12.74 -10.11 6.13
C PRO A 15 11.31 -10.67 6.03
N PRO A 16 10.39 -9.95 5.37
CA PRO A 16 9.07 -10.49 5.07
C PRO A 16 9.22 -11.77 4.25
N SER A 17 8.27 -12.69 4.40
CA SER A 17 8.33 -13.98 3.72
C SER A 17 8.57 -13.81 2.21
N PRO A 18 9.49 -14.58 1.61
CA PRO A 18 9.75 -14.53 0.17
C PRO A 18 8.62 -15.27 -0.54
N GLY A 19 7.44 -14.66 -0.59
CA GLY A 19 6.36 -15.04 -1.51
C GLY A 19 6.88 -15.10 -2.95
N ARG A 20 6.20 -15.85 -3.81
CA ARG A 20 6.69 -16.18 -5.16
C ARG A 20 6.54 -14.99 -6.12
N PRO A 21 7.65 -14.43 -6.65
CA PRO A 21 7.56 -13.39 -7.68
C PRO A 21 6.94 -13.99 -8.96
N GLY A 22 6.10 -13.22 -9.63
CA GLY A 22 5.67 -13.54 -10.99
C GLY A 22 6.78 -13.37 -12.01
N SER A 23 6.56 -13.82 -13.25
CA SER A 23 7.49 -13.61 -14.36
C SER A 23 7.46 -12.18 -14.92
N GLN A 24 6.40 -11.43 -14.63
CA GLN A 24 6.18 -10.08 -15.15
C GLN A 24 6.85 -9.03 -14.26
N LYS A 25 7.48 -8.04 -14.89
CA LYS A 25 8.06 -6.87 -14.22
C LYS A 25 7.29 -5.62 -14.62
N THR A 26 7.04 -4.76 -13.64
CA THR A 26 6.35 -3.48 -13.85
C THR A 26 7.25 -2.35 -13.35
N ARG A 27 7.39 -1.28 -14.14
CA ARG A 27 8.11 -0.08 -13.71
C ARG A 27 7.11 1.01 -13.40
N LEU A 28 7.28 1.62 -12.24
CA LEU A 28 6.39 2.64 -11.71
C LEU A 28 7.18 3.94 -11.54
N LYS A 29 6.57 5.06 -11.89
CA LYS A 29 7.08 6.41 -11.63
C LYS A 29 6.14 7.08 -10.63
N ILE A 30 6.65 7.52 -9.49
CA ILE A 30 5.86 8.27 -8.52
C ILE A 30 5.50 9.64 -9.13
N ILE A 31 4.21 9.98 -9.09
CA ILE A 31 3.66 11.25 -9.56
C ILE A 31 3.36 12.16 -8.36
N ASP A 32 2.72 11.62 -7.33
CA ASP A 32 2.25 12.39 -6.18
C ASP A 32 2.16 11.54 -4.91
N GLU A 33 2.17 12.19 -3.76
CA GLU A 33 2.00 11.56 -2.45
C GLU A 33 0.56 11.73 -1.95
N ILE A 34 -0.15 10.61 -1.78
CA ILE A 34 -1.52 10.63 -1.22
C ILE A 34 -1.45 10.57 0.30
N ARG A 35 -0.62 9.67 0.82
CA ARG A 35 -0.33 9.52 2.26
C ARG A 35 0.99 8.79 2.43
N ALA A 36 2.06 9.55 2.64
CA ALA A 36 3.40 9.03 2.94
C ALA A 36 3.96 9.72 4.19
N GLY A 37 4.92 9.07 4.85
CA GLY A 37 5.58 9.56 6.05
C GLY A 37 5.81 8.49 7.12
N ASP A 38 6.62 8.85 8.10
CA ASP A 38 6.86 8.04 9.30
C ASP A 38 5.59 7.94 10.15
N GLY A 39 5.42 6.80 10.81
CA GLY A 39 4.24 6.50 11.63
C GLY A 39 3.00 6.12 10.83
N GLN A 40 3.12 5.99 9.50
CA GLN A 40 2.06 5.47 8.65
C GLN A 40 2.23 3.96 8.47
N ASN A 41 1.18 3.19 8.77
CA ASN A 41 1.16 1.72 8.58
C ASN A 41 1.45 1.28 7.13
N SER A 42 1.20 2.16 6.16
CA SER A 42 1.48 1.94 4.74
C SER A 42 1.68 3.27 4.03
N GLN A 43 2.59 3.29 3.06
CA GLN A 43 2.82 4.47 2.21
C GLN A 43 1.91 4.38 0.99
N ILE A 44 1.17 5.44 0.67
CA ILE A 44 0.21 5.49 -0.43
C ILE A 44 0.63 6.63 -1.35
N VAL A 45 0.92 6.31 -2.61
CA VAL A 45 1.36 7.27 -3.60
C VAL A 45 0.64 7.03 -4.92
N LEU A 46 0.45 8.10 -5.69
CA LEU A 46 -0.01 8.03 -7.07
C LEU A 46 1.19 7.72 -7.96
N VAL A 47 1.05 6.73 -8.83
CA VAL A 47 2.12 6.32 -9.75
C VAL A 47 1.62 6.23 -11.19
N GLU A 48 2.53 6.48 -12.13
CA GLU A 48 2.36 6.17 -13.54
C GLU A 48 3.02 4.83 -13.83
N VAL A 49 2.30 3.93 -14.51
CA VAL A 49 2.88 2.68 -14.99
C VAL A 49 3.67 2.95 -16.25
N VAL A 50 5.00 2.93 -16.14
CA VAL A 50 5.93 3.24 -17.25
C VAL A 50 6.17 2.04 -18.15
N SER A 51 6.07 0.82 -17.60
CA SER A 51 6.22 -0.41 -18.39
C SER A 51 5.55 -1.58 -17.70
N GLY A 52 5.14 -2.58 -18.48
CA GLY A 52 4.49 -3.79 -18.01
C GLY A 52 2.98 -3.77 -18.29
N GLN A 53 2.23 -4.55 -17.51
CA GLN A 53 0.78 -4.57 -17.61
C GLN A 53 0.23 -3.20 -17.18
N HIS A 54 -0.73 -2.65 -17.93
CA HIS A 54 -1.33 -1.34 -17.69
C HIS A 54 -0.42 -0.11 -17.94
N CYS A 55 0.61 -0.25 -18.79
CA CYS A 55 1.44 0.87 -19.25
C CYS A 55 0.60 2.10 -19.68
N GLY A 56 1.02 3.28 -19.24
CA GLY A 56 0.34 4.56 -19.50
C GLY A 56 -0.82 4.89 -18.55
N LYS A 57 -1.22 3.97 -17.65
CA LYS A 57 -2.24 4.25 -16.62
C LYS A 57 -1.63 4.92 -15.39
N GLN A 58 -2.40 5.82 -14.78
CA GLN A 58 -2.16 6.30 -13.43
C GLN A 58 -2.93 5.44 -12.43
N VAL A 59 -2.22 4.93 -11.42
CA VAL A 59 -2.75 3.99 -10.43
C VAL A 59 -2.23 4.34 -9.05
N VAL A 60 -2.90 3.87 -8.01
CA VAL A 60 -2.44 4.01 -6.63
C VAL A 60 -1.53 2.84 -6.29
N ALA A 61 -0.31 3.14 -5.83
CA ALA A 61 0.60 2.17 -5.26
C ALA A 61 0.60 2.30 -3.74
N LYS A 62 0.26 1.20 -3.05
CA LYS A 62 0.29 1.13 -1.59
C LYS A 62 1.41 0.19 -1.14
N PHE A 63 2.40 0.74 -0.45
CA PHE A 63 3.60 0.08 0.02
C PHE A 63 3.47 -0.31 1.49
N TYR A 64 3.92 -1.53 1.78
CA TYR A 64 3.94 -2.14 3.10
C TYR A 64 5.39 -2.35 3.51
N ASP A 65 6.03 -1.27 3.96
CA ASP A 65 7.43 -1.27 4.43
C ASP A 65 7.43 -1.07 5.96
N PRO A 66 7.84 -2.08 6.75
CA PRO A 66 7.84 -1.99 8.21
C PRO A 66 8.77 -0.91 8.78
N VAL A 67 9.70 -0.36 7.98
CA VAL A 67 10.60 0.73 8.41
C VAL A 67 9.82 2.00 8.77
N TYR A 68 8.63 2.20 8.21
CA TYR A 68 7.78 3.38 8.49
C TYR A 68 6.79 3.17 9.62
N PHE A 69 6.74 1.97 10.22
CA PHE A 69 5.83 1.70 11.32
C PHE A 69 6.26 2.46 12.59
N GLU A 70 5.29 3.01 13.32
CA GLU A 70 5.58 3.67 14.58
C GLU A 70 5.86 2.64 15.68
N ASP A 71 7.14 2.45 16.01
CA ASP A 71 7.59 1.63 17.16
C ASP A 71 7.22 2.30 18.51
N SER A 72 6.06 2.94 18.67
CA SER A 72 5.58 3.44 19.98
C SER A 72 4.81 2.37 20.76
N GLN A 73 4.52 1.24 20.10
CA GLN A 73 3.90 0.06 20.71
C GLN A 73 4.94 -1.06 20.80
N ASP A 74 5.65 -1.12 21.94
CA ASP A 74 6.75 -2.07 22.18
C ASP A 74 6.33 -3.55 22.09
N ASP A 75 5.03 -3.86 22.15
CA ASP A 75 4.49 -5.22 22.12
C ASP A 75 4.13 -5.73 20.71
N ILE A 76 4.27 -4.91 19.66
CA ILE A 76 3.92 -5.31 18.29
C ILE A 76 5.22 -5.49 17.49
N ASP A 77 5.34 -6.60 16.76
CA ASP A 77 6.35 -6.75 15.71
C ASP A 77 5.83 -6.13 14.39
N PRO A 78 6.26 -4.91 14.00
CA PRO A 78 6.01 -4.32 12.69
C PRO A 78 6.16 -5.25 11.48
N VAL A 79 7.14 -6.16 11.43
CA VAL A 79 7.32 -7.04 10.27
C VAL A 79 6.11 -7.97 10.14
N LEU A 80 5.72 -8.59 11.25
CA LEU A 80 4.55 -9.45 11.31
C LEU A 80 3.25 -8.66 11.07
N HIS A 81 3.12 -7.50 11.70
CA HIS A 81 1.94 -6.64 11.60
C HIS A 81 1.70 -6.16 10.17
N VAL A 82 2.72 -5.57 9.55
CA VAL A 82 2.67 -5.04 8.18
C VAL A 82 2.48 -6.18 7.18
N GLY A 83 3.15 -7.32 7.40
CA GLY A 83 2.95 -8.53 6.59
C GLY A 83 1.51 -9.05 6.65
N LYS A 84 0.90 -9.08 7.84
CA LYS A 84 -0.51 -9.47 8.03
C LYS A 84 -1.46 -8.47 7.35
N ALA A 85 -1.23 -7.16 7.50
CA ALA A 85 -2.03 -6.13 6.86
C ALA A 85 -2.04 -6.29 5.32
N TYR A 86 -0.86 -6.46 4.71
CA TYR A 86 -0.72 -6.75 3.29
C TYR A 86 -1.46 -8.02 2.87
N ALA A 87 -1.28 -9.12 3.61
CA ALA A 87 -1.90 -10.41 3.28
C ALA A 87 -3.43 -10.35 3.36
N CYS A 88 -3.97 -9.70 4.40
CA CYS A 88 -5.41 -9.54 4.58
C CYS A 88 -6.01 -8.67 3.45
N GLU A 89 -5.39 -7.53 3.15
CA GLU A 89 -5.91 -6.61 2.14
C GLU A 89 -5.83 -7.18 0.73
N SER A 90 -4.70 -7.78 0.34
CA SER A 90 -4.56 -8.44 -0.96
C SER A 90 -5.54 -9.61 -1.13
N ALA A 91 -5.75 -10.41 -0.08
CA ALA A 91 -6.74 -11.49 -0.11
C ALA A 91 -8.19 -10.97 -0.17
N ALA A 92 -8.49 -9.83 0.47
CA ALA A 92 -9.81 -9.20 0.39
C ALA A 92 -10.09 -8.70 -1.03
N TYR A 93 -9.19 -7.91 -1.61
CA TYR A 93 -9.34 -7.43 -2.99
C TYR A 93 -9.40 -8.58 -4.01
N GLY A 94 -8.54 -9.60 -3.88
CA GLY A 94 -8.57 -10.77 -4.75
C GLY A 94 -9.93 -11.49 -4.72
N ARG A 95 -10.53 -11.65 -3.53
CA ARG A 95 -11.86 -12.27 -3.41
C ARG A 95 -12.99 -11.39 -3.92
N LEU A 96 -12.96 -10.09 -3.62
CA LEU A 96 -14.03 -9.17 -4.03
C LEU A 96 -14.02 -8.94 -5.54
N SER A 97 -12.84 -8.76 -6.14
CA SER A 97 -12.67 -8.63 -7.59
C SER A 97 -13.13 -9.89 -8.33
N ALA A 98 -12.77 -11.09 -7.84
CA ALA A 98 -13.22 -12.36 -8.44
C ALA A 98 -14.75 -12.56 -8.38
N ARG A 99 -15.45 -11.87 -7.47
CA ARG A 99 -16.91 -11.91 -7.35
C ARG A 99 -17.61 -10.79 -8.15
N GLY A 100 -16.85 -9.97 -8.88
CA GLY A 100 -17.39 -8.83 -9.63
C GLY A 100 -18.05 -7.79 -8.74
N GLN A 101 -17.55 -7.62 -7.51
CA GLN A 101 -18.13 -6.66 -6.58
C GLN A 101 -18.01 -5.23 -7.11
N GLN A 102 -19.09 -4.47 -7.01
CA GLN A 102 -19.14 -3.06 -7.43
C GLN A 102 -18.69 -2.16 -6.28
N ASN A 103 -18.36 -0.90 -6.60
CA ASN A 103 -17.97 0.14 -5.63
C ASN A 103 -16.70 -0.18 -4.84
N ILE A 104 -15.82 -1.01 -5.39
CA ILE A 104 -14.46 -1.19 -4.91
C ILE A 104 -13.48 -0.72 -5.98
N PRO A 105 -12.32 -0.16 -5.60
CA PRO A 105 -11.25 0.11 -6.56
C PRO A 105 -10.85 -1.16 -7.32
N GLU A 106 -10.59 -1.03 -8.63
CA GLU A 106 -10.01 -2.13 -9.39
C GLU A 106 -8.68 -2.58 -8.77
N PHE A 107 -8.48 -3.90 -8.68
CA PHE A 107 -7.26 -4.49 -8.14
C PHE A 107 -6.35 -4.96 -9.27
N TYR A 108 -5.22 -4.27 -9.46
CA TYR A 108 -4.26 -4.57 -10.53
C TYR A 108 -3.22 -5.62 -10.13
N GLY A 109 -3.12 -5.94 -8.84
CA GLY A 109 -2.34 -7.07 -8.35
C GLY A 109 -1.35 -6.71 -7.24
N THR A 110 -0.51 -7.70 -6.91
CA THR A 110 0.51 -7.61 -5.87
C THR A 110 1.91 -7.71 -6.45
N TYR A 111 2.84 -6.91 -5.93
CA TYR A 111 4.21 -6.87 -6.43
C TYR A 111 5.22 -6.92 -5.28
N PRO A 112 6.23 -7.80 -5.34
CA PRO A 112 7.43 -7.63 -4.54
C PRO A 112 8.30 -6.51 -5.13
N LEU A 113 8.93 -5.73 -4.26
CA LEU A 113 9.90 -4.71 -4.60
C LEU A 113 11.16 -4.91 -3.76
N GLU A 114 12.32 -4.91 -4.40
CA GLU A 114 13.60 -4.92 -3.70
C GLU A 114 14.17 -3.51 -3.71
N LEU A 115 14.32 -2.91 -2.53
CA LEU A 115 14.91 -1.60 -2.35
C LEU A 115 16.38 -1.77 -1.94
N THR A 116 17.27 -1.12 -2.67
CA THR A 116 18.70 -1.06 -2.30
C THR A 116 18.85 -0.14 -1.11
N VAL A 117 19.60 -0.58 -0.10
CA VAL A 117 19.82 0.19 1.12
C VAL A 117 21.26 0.65 1.24
N CYS A 118 22.20 -0.28 1.08
CA CYS A 118 23.63 -0.05 1.01
C CYS A 118 24.19 -0.97 -0.09
N SER A 119 25.44 -0.77 -0.50
CA SER A 119 26.11 -1.58 -1.52
C SER A 119 25.91 -3.09 -1.29
N GLY A 120 25.07 -3.72 -2.10
CA GLY A 120 24.75 -5.16 -2.05
C GLY A 120 23.70 -5.60 -1.02
N ILE A 121 23.15 -4.68 -0.21
CA ILE A 121 22.10 -4.99 0.77
C ILE A 121 20.76 -4.50 0.25
N PHE A 122 19.82 -5.45 0.11
CA PHE A 122 18.46 -5.20 -0.33
C PHE A 122 17.47 -5.44 0.81
N ARG A 123 16.41 -4.64 0.87
CA ARG A 123 15.23 -4.94 1.68
C ARG A 123 14.04 -5.23 0.77
N SER A 124 13.28 -6.26 1.11
CA SER A 124 12.06 -6.61 0.37
C SER A 124 10.87 -5.85 0.94
N VAL A 125 10.11 -5.21 0.05
CA VAL A 125 8.89 -4.46 0.34
C VAL A 125 7.76 -5.07 -0.49
N ARG A 126 6.57 -5.17 0.09
CA ARG A 126 5.37 -5.59 -0.65
C ARG A 126 4.56 -4.37 -1.03
N LEU A 127 3.98 -4.38 -2.22
CA LEU A 127 3.02 -3.36 -2.63
C LEU A 127 1.84 -3.98 -3.37
N ILE A 128 0.72 -3.27 -3.35
CA ILE A 128 -0.43 -3.56 -4.19
C ILE A 128 -0.71 -2.36 -5.10
N LEU A 129 -1.23 -2.64 -6.28
CA LEU A 129 -1.69 -1.63 -7.23
C LEU A 129 -3.21 -1.62 -7.28
N LEU A 130 -3.79 -0.44 -7.13
CA LEU A 130 -5.22 -0.19 -7.09
C LEU A 130 -5.60 0.93 -8.07
N GLU A 131 -6.86 0.94 -8.49
CA GLU A 131 -7.46 2.09 -9.18
C GLU A 131 -7.27 3.39 -8.39
N HIS A 132 -6.97 4.46 -9.11
CA HIS A 132 -7.04 5.80 -8.55
C HIS A 132 -8.48 6.32 -8.56
N VAL A 133 -9.11 6.30 -7.40
CA VAL A 133 -10.46 6.85 -7.23
C VAL A 133 -10.39 8.36 -7.14
N HIS A 134 -10.88 9.03 -8.18
CA HIS A 134 -11.01 10.48 -8.19
C HIS A 134 -12.13 10.93 -7.24
N GLY A 135 -11.80 11.80 -6.29
CA GLY A 135 -12.79 12.34 -5.37
C GLY A 135 -12.19 13.00 -4.14
N VAL A 136 -13.06 13.27 -3.17
CA VAL A 136 -12.69 13.85 -1.89
C VAL A 136 -12.67 12.76 -0.83
N GLN A 137 -11.67 12.78 0.05
CA GLN A 137 -11.59 11.83 1.16
C GLN A 137 -12.82 11.96 2.06
N MET A 138 -13.44 10.82 2.39
CA MET A 138 -14.61 10.77 3.26
C MET A 138 -14.38 11.47 4.61
N GLN A 139 -13.15 11.46 5.12
CA GLN A 139 -12.77 12.08 6.40
C GLN A 139 -12.83 13.62 6.38
N THR A 140 -12.70 14.24 5.20
CA THR A 140 -12.77 15.71 5.06
C THR A 140 -14.18 16.20 4.72
N LEU A 141 -15.10 15.28 4.40
CA LEU A 141 -16.49 15.63 4.19
C LEU A 141 -17.14 16.08 5.50
N GLN A 142 -17.88 17.17 5.44
CA GLN A 142 -18.70 17.63 6.55
C GLN A 142 -20.13 17.10 6.40
N PRO A 143 -20.59 16.16 7.25
CA PRO A 143 -21.91 15.55 7.11
C PRO A 143 -23.05 16.57 7.14
N SER A 144 -22.88 17.67 7.88
CA SER A 144 -23.85 18.78 7.97
C SER A 144 -24.04 19.54 6.65
N ARG A 145 -23.03 19.53 5.77
CA ARG A 145 -23.09 20.17 4.44
C ARG A 145 -23.70 19.27 3.37
N LEU A 146 -23.95 18.00 3.67
CA LEU A 146 -24.52 17.03 2.73
C LEU A 146 -26.03 16.92 2.94
N SER A 147 -26.78 16.94 1.83
CA SER A 147 -28.22 16.69 1.87
C SER A 147 -28.51 15.31 2.47
N GLN A 148 -29.68 15.15 3.10
CA GLN A 148 -30.06 13.86 3.70
C GLN A 148 -30.09 12.74 2.66
N THR A 149 -30.55 13.03 1.44
CA THR A 149 -30.56 12.07 0.32
C THR A 149 -29.15 11.62 -0.04
N TYR A 150 -28.19 12.56 -0.11
CA TYR A 150 -26.81 12.24 -0.44
C TYR A 150 -26.14 11.40 0.66
N ARG A 151 -26.38 11.73 1.93
CA ARG A 151 -25.91 10.92 3.07
C ARG A 151 -26.46 9.49 3.04
N LYS A 152 -27.75 9.33 2.72
CA LYS A 152 -28.37 8.00 2.57
C LYS A 152 -27.78 7.21 1.40
N ALA A 153 -27.38 7.86 0.32
CA ALA A 153 -26.75 7.20 -0.82
C ALA A 153 -25.36 6.65 -0.48
N ILE A 154 -24.57 7.36 0.34
CA ILE A 154 -23.25 6.92 0.80
C ILE A 154 -23.33 5.70 1.74
N MET A 155 -24.37 5.64 2.58
CA MET A 155 -24.54 4.60 3.61
C MET A 155 -25.24 3.33 3.10
N LYS A 156 -25.67 3.30 1.84
CA LYS A 156 -26.29 2.14 1.20
C LYS A 156 -25.23 1.16 0.72
#